data_AF-X0TRY1-F1
#
_entry.id   AF-X0TRY1-F1
#
_cell.length_a   1.000
_cell.length_b   1.000
_cell.length_c   1.000
_cell.angle_alpha   90.00
_cell.angle_beta   90.00
_cell.angle_gamma   90.00
#
_symmetry.space_group_name_H-M   'P 1'
#
loop_
_entity.id
_entity.type
_entity.pdbx_description
1 polymer ?
#
loop_
_entity_poly.entity_id
_entity_poly.type
_entity_poly.pdbx_seq_one_letter_code
_entity_poly.pdbx_strand_id
1 'polypeptide(L)' 'WEIKPVASVDRITVKDGKVGKITSQIQDLYKQVVLGEDSRYRKWLTPVY' A
#
# COMPACT_ATOMS: atom_id res chain seq x y z
N TRP A 1 -0.85 4.92 7.90
CA TRP A 1 -1.36 5.24 6.55
C TRP A 1 -0.19 5.63 5.68
N GLU A 2 0.44 4.70 4.95
CA GLU A 2 1.76 4.95 4.33
C GLU A 2 1.76 5.01 2.80
N ILE A 3 0.91 4.26 2.11
CA ILE A 3 0.85 4.28 0.64
C ILE A 3 -0.29 5.20 0.19
N LYS A 4 0.05 6.28 -0.53
CA LYS A 4 -0.92 7.23 -1.09
C LYS A 4 -0.96 7.11 -2.62
N PRO A 5 -2.12 6.81 -3.21
CA PRO A 5 -2.29 6.79 -4.66
C PRO A 5 -2.26 8.21 -5.24
N VAL A 6 -1.63 8.37 -6.40
CA VAL A 6 -1.63 9.64 -7.17
C VAL A 6 -2.74 9.56 -8.21
N ALA A 7 -3.80 10.34 -8.02
CA ALA A 7 -4.97 10.38 -8.91
C ALA A 7 -4.85 11.42 -10.04
N SER A 8 -4.03 12.45 -9.86
CA SER A 8 -3.77 13.47 -10.87
C SER A 8 -2.38 14.07 -10.68
N VAL A 9 -1.77 14.49 -11.79
CA VAL A 9 -0.50 15.23 -11.83
C VAL A 9 -0.70 16.42 -12.76
N ASP A 10 -0.40 17.63 -12.29
CA ASP A 10 -0.52 18.87 -13.08
C ASP A 10 -1.85 19.03 -13.83
N ARG A 11 -2.97 18.76 -13.12
CA ARG A 11 -4.36 18.81 -13.64
C ARG A 11 -4.68 17.77 -14.72
N ILE A 12 -3.74 16.87 -15.04
CA ILE A 12 -3.98 15.71 -15.88
C ILE A 12 -4.45 14.58 -14.98
N THR A 13 -5.68 14.13 -15.18
CA THR A 13 -6.26 12.99 -14.46
C THR A 13 -5.60 11.70 -14.94
N VAL A 14 -5.08 10.90 -14.01
CA VAL A 14 -4.54 9.58 -14.34
C VAL A 14 -5.69 8.62 -14.55
N LYS A 15 -5.97 8.32 -15.83
CA LYS A 15 -7.05 7.44 -16.29
C LYS A 15 -8.45 7.92 -15.86
N ASP A 16 -8.89 7.54 -14.65
CA ASP A 16 -10.21 7.85 -14.11
C ASP A 16 -10.14 8.68 -12.81
N GLY A 17 -8.94 9.06 -12.36
CA GLY A 17 -8.74 9.83 -11.11
C GLY A 17 -9.07 9.04 -9.84
N LYS A 18 -9.20 7.71 -9.97
CA LYS A 18 -9.48 6.78 -8.88
C LYS A 18 -8.26 5.93 -8.57
N VAL A 19 -8.23 5.38 -7.36
CA VAL A 19 -7.21 4.43 -6.94
C VAL A 19 -7.21 3.23 -7.88
N GLY A 20 -6.07 2.97 -8.52
CA GLY A 20 -5.92 1.80 -9.38
C GLY A 20 -5.99 0.50 -8.58
N LYS A 21 -6.50 -0.56 -9.20
CA LYS A 21 -6.59 -1.91 -8.60
C LYS A 21 -5.23 -2.41 -8.07
N ILE A 22 -4.15 -2.14 -8.82
CA ILE A 22 -2.78 -2.52 -8.43
C ILE A 22 -2.35 -1.75 -7.17
N THR A 23 -2.58 -0.44 -7.12
CA THR A 23 -2.19 0.38 -5.96
C THR A 23 -2.94 -0.05 -4.70
N SER A 24 -4.22 -0.41 -4.81
CA SER A 24 -4.99 -0.97 -3.69
C SER A 24 -4.39 -2.30 -3.21
N GLN A 25 -4.07 -3.22 -4.13
CA GLN A 25 -3.47 -4.51 -3.76
C GLN A 25 -2.13 -4.36 -3.05
N ILE A 26 -1.27 -3.43 -3.49
CA ILE A 26 0.00 -3.13 -2.83
C ILE A 26 -0.24 -2.52 -1.44
N GLN A 27 -1.20 -1.61 -1.34
CA GLN A 27 -1.55 -0.98 -0.06
C GLN A 27 -2.07 -2.00 0.96
N ASP A 28 -2.88 -2.96 0.52
CA ASP A 28 -3.41 -4.02 1.39
C ASP A 28 -2.32 -5.01 1.79
N LEU A 29 -1.48 -5.44 0.84
CA LEU A 29 -0.33 -6.30 1.14
C LEU A 29 0.62 -5.64 2.14
N TYR A 30 0.94 -4.37 1.95
CA TYR A 30 1.81 -3.64 2.88
C TYR A 30 1.24 -3.62 4.30
N LYS A 31 -0.07 -3.36 4.44
CA LYS A 31 -0.76 -3.40 5.75
C LYS A 31 -0.64 -4.78 6.40
N GLN A 32 -0.90 -5.84 5.65
CA GLN A 32 -0.78 -7.23 6.15
C GLN A 32 0.65 -7.55 6.60
N VAL A 33 1.64 -7.06 5.86
CA VAL A 33 3.06 -7.24 6.22
C VAL A 33 3.40 -6.52 7.51
N VAL A 34 3.10 -5.23 7.66
CA VAL A 34 3.47 -4.45 8.87
C VAL A 34 2.70 -4.88 10.12
N LEU A 35 1.49 -5.42 9.97
CA LEU A 35 0.73 -6.01 11.07
C LEU A 35 1.20 -7.42 11.45
N GLY A 36 2.10 -8.02 10.66
CA GLY A 36 2.61 -9.38 10.89
C GLY A 36 1.61 -10.49 10.57
N GLU A 37 0.53 -10.16 9.84
CA GLU A 37 -0.49 -11.10 9.35
C GLU A 37 0.06 -11.97 8.20
N ASP A 38 1.04 -11.46 7.44
CA ASP A 38 1.74 -12.23 6.41
C ASP A 38 3.01 -12.88 6.97
N SER A 39 2.95 -14.19 7.17
CA SER A 39 4.05 -15.00 7.70
C SER A 39 5.31 -14.99 6.82
N ARG A 40 5.19 -14.69 5.52
CA ARG A 40 6.32 -14.65 4.58
C ARG A 40 7.28 -13.50 4.87
N TYR A 41 6.76 -12.42 5.45
CA TYR A 41 7.51 -11.19 5.70
C TYR A 41 7.82 -10.95 7.17
N ARG A 42 7.53 -11.91 8.06
CA ARG A 42 7.84 -11.82 9.50
C ARG A 42 9.29 -11.47 9.81
N LYS A 43 10.23 -11.85 8.94
CA LYS A 43 11.66 -11.50 9.07
C LYS A 43 11.93 -9.99 9.02
N TRP A 44 10.99 -9.19 8.49
CA TRP A 44 11.11 -7.73 8.42
C TRP A 44 10.55 -7.03 9.66
N LEU A 45 9.80 -7.74 10.51
CA LEU A 45 9.23 -7.17 11.73
C LEU A 45 10.20 -7.38 12.90
N THR A 46 10.51 -6.31 13.60
CA THR A 46 11.26 -6.36 14.87
C THR A 46 10.26 -6.12 16.00
N PRO A 47 9.82 -7.17 16.73
CA PRO A 47 8.90 -7.00 17.85
C PRO A 47 9.59 -6.27 19.00
N VAL A 48 8.91 -5.28 19.57
CA VAL A 48 9.35 -4.55 20.77
C VAL A 48 8.27 -4.81 21.84
N TYR A 49 8.68 -5.35 23.00
CA TYR A 49 7.81 -5.66 24.14
C TYR A 49 8.02 -4.62 25.25
#